data_AF-A0A1T2XZD1-F1
#
_entry.id   AF-A0A1T2XZD1-F1
#
_cell.length_a   1.000
_cell.length_b   1.000
_cell.length_c   1.000
_cell.angle_alpha   90.00
_cell.angle_beta   90.00
_cell.angle_gamma   90.00
#
_symmetry.space_group_name_H-M   'P 1'
#
loop_
_entity.id
_entity.type
_entity.pdbx_description
1 polymer ?
#
loop_
_entity_poly.entity_id
_entity_poly.type
_entity_poly.pdbx_seq_one_letter_code
_entity_poly.pdbx_strand_id
1 'polypeptide(L)'
;MHALAFTLTAALFAPFALAGNESIDTQIITPARPVWLLERPYPDGPMLTARTFGDSAYGDFHTNANLEISCHPQNPAASLTLQVSPQSLGFDSDPFEGKDAPANGPLRIISGTRTAIELPANGVWTYGGAFQVGTIFAISASVPRDELAYWASDASRGQTLTLLLAPATEGAKPLKASFTLPANNNGLKTAILPCLGPDGTTTR
;
A
#
# COMPACT_ATOMS: atom_id res chain seq x y z
N MET A 1 15.35 -83.45 -24.50
CA MET A 1 14.92 -82.97 -23.17
C MET A 1 15.57 -81.63 -22.92
N HIS A 2 14.86 -80.52 -23.11
CA HIS A 2 15.21 -79.18 -22.64
C HIS A 2 13.89 -78.45 -22.38
N ALA A 3 13.67 -78.07 -21.13
CA ALA A 3 12.55 -77.28 -20.66
C ALA A 3 13.08 -75.87 -20.35
N LEU A 4 12.35 -74.83 -20.74
CA LEU A 4 12.49 -73.45 -20.25
C LEU A 4 11.17 -72.73 -20.59
N ALA A 5 10.24 -72.63 -19.65
CA ALA A 5 10.13 -71.55 -18.65
C ALA A 5 9.39 -70.34 -19.22
N PHE A 6 8.08 -70.28 -18.96
CA PHE A 6 7.21 -69.12 -19.16
C PHE A 6 7.42 -68.14 -18.00
N THR A 7 7.81 -66.91 -18.30
CA THR A 7 7.85 -65.79 -17.35
C THR A 7 6.57 -64.98 -17.46
N LEU A 8 5.79 -64.94 -16.37
CA LEU A 8 4.65 -64.04 -16.17
C LEU A 8 5.16 -62.65 -15.77
N THR A 9 4.86 -61.62 -16.55
CA THR A 9 5.11 -60.21 -16.19
C THR A 9 3.89 -59.67 -15.44
N ALA A 10 4.05 -59.42 -14.14
CA ALA A 10 3.04 -58.74 -13.32
C ALA A 10 3.02 -57.24 -13.67
N ALA A 11 1.85 -56.72 -14.09
CA ALA A 11 1.64 -55.30 -14.32
C ALA A 11 1.45 -54.58 -12.97
N LEU A 12 2.41 -53.73 -12.60
CA LEU A 12 2.32 -52.82 -11.46
C LEU A 12 1.42 -51.64 -11.82
N PHE A 13 0.29 -51.54 -11.13
CA PHE A 13 -0.55 -50.33 -11.09
C PHE A 13 0.21 -49.23 -10.35
N ALA A 14 0.67 -48.21 -11.06
CA ALA A 14 1.17 -46.98 -10.45
C ALA A 14 -0.03 -46.10 -10.06
N PRO A 15 -0.21 -45.73 -8.78
CA PRO A 15 -1.17 -44.70 -8.43
C PRO A 15 -0.60 -43.36 -8.90
N PHE A 16 -1.29 -42.70 -9.83
CA PHE A 16 -1.04 -41.31 -10.15
C PHE A 16 -1.32 -40.50 -8.88
N ALA A 17 -0.25 -40.06 -8.21
CA ALA A 17 -0.34 -39.09 -7.14
C ALA A 17 -0.95 -37.81 -7.74
N LEU A 18 -2.14 -37.45 -7.27
CA LEU A 18 -2.74 -36.16 -7.54
C LEU A 18 -1.72 -35.09 -7.17
N ALA A 19 -1.34 -34.26 -8.14
CA ALA A 19 -0.62 -33.03 -7.91
C ALA A 19 -1.39 -32.23 -6.85
N GLY A 20 -0.71 -31.95 -5.75
CA GLY A 20 -1.25 -31.17 -4.66
C GLY A 20 -1.76 -29.83 -5.17
N ASN A 21 -2.95 -29.49 -4.72
CA ASN A 21 -3.50 -28.14 -4.81
C ASN A 21 -2.52 -27.23 -4.06
N GLU A 22 -1.59 -26.57 -4.77
CA GLU A 22 -0.76 -25.51 -4.18
C GLU A 22 -1.73 -24.40 -3.77
N SER A 23 -2.13 -24.41 -2.51
CA SER A 23 -2.66 -23.22 -1.87
C SER A 23 -1.58 -22.15 -2.03
N ILE A 24 -1.85 -21.11 -2.80
CA ILE A 24 -1.02 -19.89 -2.78
C ILE A 24 -1.14 -19.37 -1.36
N ASP A 25 -0.19 -19.75 -0.51
CA ASP A 25 -0.07 -19.24 0.84
C ASP A 25 0.16 -17.74 0.68
N THR A 26 -0.86 -16.95 1.01
CA THR A 26 -0.81 -15.51 0.83
C THR A 26 0.11 -14.97 1.91
N GLN A 27 1.39 -14.87 1.60
CA GLN A 27 2.40 -14.46 2.57
C GLN A 27 2.21 -12.98 2.91
N ILE A 28 1.75 -12.71 4.14
CA ILE A 28 1.63 -11.36 4.70
C ILE A 28 2.94 -11.00 5.38
N ILE A 29 3.47 -9.80 5.12
CA ILE A 29 4.61 -9.28 5.85
C ILE A 29 4.09 -8.63 7.14
N THR A 30 4.57 -9.06 8.31
CA THR A 30 4.12 -8.54 9.61
C THR A 30 5.31 -8.05 10.47
N PRO A 31 5.91 -6.91 10.15
CA PRO A 31 7.05 -6.38 10.89
C PRO A 31 6.61 -5.93 12.28
N ALA A 32 7.45 -6.14 13.30
CA ALA A 32 7.14 -5.71 14.67
C ALA A 32 7.18 -4.19 14.88
N ARG A 33 7.69 -3.44 13.91
CA ARG A 33 7.80 -1.97 13.91
C ARG A 33 7.54 -1.44 12.50
N PRO A 34 7.08 -0.19 12.34
CA PRO A 34 6.91 0.42 11.03
C PRO A 34 8.19 0.37 10.19
N VAL A 35 8.05 -0.03 8.93
CA VAL A 35 9.14 -0.10 7.94
C VAL A 35 8.66 0.48 6.62
N TRP A 36 9.60 1.03 5.86
CA TRP A 36 9.37 1.30 4.44
C TRP A 36 9.73 0.05 3.64
N LEU A 37 8.72 -0.74 3.31
CA LEU A 37 8.86 -1.87 2.40
C LEU A 37 8.90 -1.35 0.96
N LEU A 38 10.07 -1.48 0.31
CA LEU A 38 10.21 -1.22 -1.12
C LEU A 38 9.66 -2.41 -1.90
N GLU A 39 8.64 -2.17 -2.73
CA GLU A 39 8.06 -3.18 -3.61
C GLU A 39 8.89 -3.33 -4.88
N ARG A 40 8.95 -4.54 -5.42
CA ARG A 40 9.54 -4.77 -6.74
C ARG A 40 8.55 -4.28 -7.80
N PRO A 41 8.97 -3.43 -8.75
CA PRO A 41 8.10 -2.97 -9.82
C PRO A 41 7.64 -4.15 -10.68
N TYR A 42 6.46 -4.02 -11.28
CA TYR A 42 6.02 -4.97 -12.30
C TYR A 42 6.92 -4.89 -13.52
N PRO A 43 7.14 -6.00 -14.25
CA PRO A 43 7.94 -6.00 -15.47
C PRO A 43 7.50 -4.93 -16.48
N ASP A 44 6.19 -4.68 -16.56
CA ASP A 44 5.58 -3.80 -17.55
C ASP A 44 5.27 -2.39 -17.01
N GLY A 45 5.61 -2.11 -15.75
CA GLY A 45 5.26 -0.87 -15.06
C GLY A 45 6.39 -0.37 -14.19
N PRO A 46 7.09 0.74 -14.55
CA PRO A 46 8.25 1.21 -13.82
C PRO A 46 7.90 1.92 -12.50
N MET A 47 6.64 1.88 -12.06
CA MET A 47 6.19 2.53 -10.83
C MET A 47 6.96 1.97 -9.64
N LEU A 48 7.67 2.84 -8.93
CA LEU A 48 8.36 2.47 -7.70
C LEU A 48 7.47 2.80 -6.52
N THR A 49 7.32 1.84 -5.61
CA THR A 49 6.38 1.93 -4.50
C THR A 49 7.08 1.58 -3.19
N ALA A 50 6.91 2.43 -2.19
CA ALA A 50 7.25 2.14 -0.80
C ALA A 50 5.97 2.10 0.04
N ARG A 51 5.82 1.06 0.85
CA ARG A 51 4.66 0.88 1.74
C ARG A 51 5.07 0.86 3.20
N THR A 52 4.24 1.42 4.06
CA THR A 52 4.26 1.20 5.52
C THR A 52 2.84 0.90 6.00
N PHE A 53 2.70 0.55 7.27
CA PHE A 53 1.42 0.27 7.91
C PHE A 53 1.22 1.16 9.14
N GLY A 54 -0.03 1.27 9.58
CA GLY A 54 -0.46 2.06 10.72
C GLY A 54 -1.92 1.77 11.06
N ASP A 55 -2.57 2.73 11.69
CA ASP A 55 -3.94 2.60 12.19
C ASP A 55 -4.89 3.55 11.47
N SER A 56 -6.15 3.17 11.36
CA SER A 56 -7.26 4.01 10.90
C SER A 56 -8.40 3.99 11.89
N ALA A 57 -9.18 5.07 11.88
CA ALA A 57 -10.31 5.27 12.75
C ALA A 57 -11.44 6.01 12.02
N TYR A 58 -12.68 5.58 12.26
CA TYR A 58 -13.90 6.27 11.84
C TYR A 58 -14.91 6.21 12.99
N GLY A 59 -15.10 7.34 13.67
CA GLY A 59 -15.84 7.34 14.93
C GLY A 59 -15.14 6.49 15.99
N ASP A 60 -15.83 5.49 16.51
CA ASP A 60 -15.33 4.58 17.56
C ASP A 60 -14.75 3.28 16.98
N PHE A 61 -14.79 3.11 15.66
CA PHE A 61 -14.25 1.95 14.97
C PHE A 61 -12.79 2.19 14.60
N HIS A 62 -11.96 1.17 14.85
CA HIS A 62 -10.53 1.19 14.60
C HIS A 62 -10.10 -0.07 13.86
N THR A 63 -9.23 0.08 12.85
CA THR A 63 -8.61 -1.05 12.13
C THR A 63 -7.27 -0.64 11.55
N ASN A 64 -6.49 -1.62 11.07
CA ASN A 64 -5.24 -1.37 10.38
C ASN A 64 -5.45 -0.59 9.08
N ALA A 65 -4.46 0.22 8.73
CA ALA A 65 -4.36 0.91 7.45
C ALA A 65 -2.96 0.75 6.86
N ASN A 66 -2.88 0.82 5.54
CA ASN A 66 -1.60 0.91 4.85
C ASN A 66 -1.42 2.29 4.22
N LEU A 67 -0.17 2.72 4.17
CA LEU A 67 0.27 3.90 3.48
C LEU A 67 1.20 3.47 2.36
N GLU A 68 0.84 3.85 1.14
CA GLU A 68 1.66 3.69 -0.04
C GLU A 68 2.17 5.05 -0.50
N ILE A 69 3.46 5.16 -0.79
CA ILE A 69 4.03 6.27 -1.55
C ILE A 69 4.60 5.70 -2.84
N SER A 70 4.13 6.20 -3.97
CA SER A 70 4.56 5.74 -5.28
C SER A 70 5.05 6.89 -6.15
N CYS A 71 5.98 6.59 -7.06
CA CYS A 71 6.57 7.55 -7.98
C CYS A 71 6.80 6.90 -9.33
N HIS A 72 6.35 7.58 -10.40
CA HIS A 72 6.56 7.11 -11.76
C HIS A 72 7.83 7.72 -12.37
N PRO A 73 8.89 6.93 -12.67
CA PRO A 73 10.19 7.49 -13.07
C PRO A 73 10.18 8.29 -14.38
N GLN A 74 9.29 7.94 -15.32
CA GLN A 74 9.22 8.58 -16.64
C GLN A 74 8.29 9.81 -16.66
N ASN A 75 7.43 9.93 -15.65
CA ASN A 75 6.51 11.05 -15.49
C ASN A 75 6.51 11.35 -13.99
N PRO A 76 7.45 12.17 -13.48
CA PRO A 76 7.81 12.28 -12.06
C PRO A 76 6.69 12.94 -11.24
N ALA A 77 5.57 12.23 -11.15
CA ALA A 77 4.43 12.50 -10.31
C ALA A 77 4.43 11.44 -9.21
N ALA A 78 4.39 11.90 -7.97
CA ALA A 78 4.26 11.04 -6.83
C ALA A 78 2.83 11.07 -6.30
N SER A 79 2.38 9.91 -5.85
CA SER A 79 1.11 9.78 -5.14
C SER A 79 1.32 9.20 -3.76
N LEU A 80 0.49 9.65 -2.83
CA LEU A 80 0.22 8.97 -1.59
C LEU A 80 -1.11 8.25 -1.75
N THR A 81 -1.17 7.01 -1.27
CA THR A 81 -2.40 6.23 -1.23
C THR A 81 -2.62 5.70 0.19
N LEU A 82 -3.73 6.13 0.80
CA LEU A 82 -4.26 5.58 2.04
C LEU A 82 -5.12 4.36 1.70
N GLN A 83 -4.78 3.23 2.29
CA GLN A 83 -5.51 1.98 2.09
C GLN A 83 -6.21 1.56 3.38
N VAL A 84 -7.52 1.39 3.31
CA VAL A 84 -8.38 1.04 4.44
C VAL A 84 -9.36 -0.07 4.07
N SER A 85 -9.97 -0.66 5.09
CA SER A 85 -11.10 -1.60 4.94
C SER A 85 -12.40 -0.90 5.37
N PRO A 86 -13.18 -0.32 4.44
CA PRO A 86 -14.36 0.48 4.80
C PRO A 86 -15.38 -0.27 5.65
N GLN A 87 -15.64 -1.55 5.32
CA GLN A 87 -16.59 -2.39 6.05
C GLN A 87 -16.24 -2.54 7.53
N SER A 88 -14.95 -2.79 7.85
CA SER A 88 -14.48 -2.90 9.23
C SER A 88 -14.53 -1.58 10.01
N LEU A 89 -14.52 -0.45 9.30
CA LEU A 89 -14.62 0.90 9.87
C LEU A 89 -16.07 1.42 9.97
N GLY A 90 -17.03 0.76 9.31
CA GLY A 90 -18.36 1.35 9.09
C GLY A 90 -18.29 2.63 8.25
N PHE A 91 -17.27 2.78 7.41
CA PHE A 91 -17.08 3.93 6.53
C PHE A 91 -17.75 3.70 5.19
N ASP A 92 -18.52 4.69 4.72
CA ASP A 92 -19.12 4.69 3.39
C ASP A 92 -18.11 5.25 2.37
N SER A 93 -17.58 4.36 1.52
CA SER A 93 -16.59 4.68 0.50
C SER A 93 -17.20 5.17 -0.82
N ASP A 94 -18.49 4.89 -1.06
CA ASP A 94 -19.13 5.09 -2.37
C ASP A 94 -19.03 6.54 -2.86
N PRO A 95 -19.17 7.59 -2.02
CA PRO A 95 -19.05 8.97 -2.47
C PRO A 95 -17.65 9.35 -2.98
N PHE A 96 -16.62 8.58 -2.63
CA PHE A 96 -15.24 8.86 -3.01
C PHE A 96 -14.76 8.01 -4.18
N GLU A 97 -15.57 7.06 -4.67
CA GLU A 97 -15.12 6.08 -5.65
C GLU A 97 -15.07 6.65 -7.08
N GLY A 98 -13.89 6.51 -7.71
CA GLY A 98 -13.67 6.78 -9.12
C GLY A 98 -13.19 8.19 -9.45
N LYS A 99 -12.86 8.40 -10.74
CA LYS A 99 -12.40 9.70 -11.27
C LYS A 99 -13.46 10.80 -11.11
N ASP A 100 -14.72 10.42 -11.27
CA ASP A 100 -15.87 11.32 -11.27
C ASP A 100 -16.66 11.21 -9.95
N ALA A 101 -15.96 10.85 -8.87
CA ALA A 101 -16.53 10.73 -7.54
C ALA A 101 -17.23 12.03 -7.12
N PRO A 102 -18.43 11.94 -6.51
CA PRO A 102 -19.14 13.13 -6.04
C PRO A 102 -18.40 13.85 -4.91
N ALA A 103 -17.55 13.15 -4.14
CA ALA A 103 -16.66 13.72 -3.14
C ALA A 103 -15.18 13.50 -3.52
N ASN A 104 -14.38 14.59 -3.48
CA ASN A 104 -12.97 14.57 -3.86
C ASN A 104 -12.06 15.09 -2.73
N GLY A 105 -12.42 14.79 -1.49
CA GLY A 105 -11.71 15.24 -0.29
C GLY A 105 -12.23 16.57 0.26
N PRO A 106 -11.37 17.37 0.93
CA PRO A 106 -9.92 17.25 0.96
C PRO A 106 -9.40 16.09 1.83
N LEU A 107 -8.25 15.54 1.43
CA LEU A 107 -7.36 14.77 2.29
C LEU A 107 -6.36 15.73 2.94
N ARG A 108 -6.51 15.96 4.24
CA ARG A 108 -5.60 16.79 5.02
C ARG A 108 -4.45 15.94 5.57
N ILE A 109 -3.23 16.37 5.30
CA ILE A 109 -1.98 15.69 5.65
C ILE A 109 -1.25 16.49 6.71
N ILE A 110 -0.88 15.83 7.81
CA ILE A 110 -0.19 16.44 8.96
C ILE A 110 1.05 15.61 9.29
N SER A 111 2.23 16.20 9.14
CA SER A 111 3.51 15.54 9.33
C SER A 111 4.25 16.11 10.55
N GLY A 112 4.22 15.41 11.69
CA GLY A 112 4.83 15.90 12.94
C GLY A 112 4.27 17.26 13.36
N THR A 113 5.14 18.27 13.45
CA THR A 113 4.77 19.67 13.80
C THR A 113 4.66 20.60 12.58
N ARG A 114 4.77 20.09 11.36
CA ARG A 114 4.68 20.89 10.13
C ARG A 114 3.25 21.41 9.93
N THR A 115 3.14 22.49 9.17
CA THR A 115 1.87 23.00 8.67
C THR A 115 1.16 21.91 7.88
N ALA A 116 -0.14 21.74 8.14
CA ALA A 116 -0.96 20.79 7.40
C ALA A 116 -1.17 21.26 5.96
N ILE A 117 -1.19 20.32 5.01
CA ILE A 117 -1.61 20.58 3.63
C ILE A 117 -2.91 19.86 3.34
N GLU A 118 -3.68 20.35 2.38
CA GLU A 118 -4.93 19.75 1.94
C GLU A 118 -4.84 19.46 0.45
N LEU A 119 -5.14 18.21 0.08
CA LEU A 119 -5.04 17.72 -1.29
C LEU A 119 -6.39 17.15 -1.72
N PRO A 120 -6.80 17.34 -2.98
CA PRO A 120 -7.91 16.59 -3.53
C PRO A 120 -7.57 15.10 -3.50
N ALA A 121 -8.56 14.28 -3.19
CA ALA A 121 -8.40 12.84 -3.09
C ALA A 121 -9.67 12.11 -3.47
N ASN A 122 -9.52 11.03 -4.21
CA ASN A 122 -10.58 10.08 -4.55
C ASN A 122 -10.03 8.67 -4.35
N GLY A 123 -10.89 7.66 -4.46
CA GLY A 123 -10.50 6.30 -4.19
C GLY A 123 -10.96 5.28 -5.24
N VAL A 124 -10.34 4.12 -5.17
CA VAL A 124 -10.67 2.96 -5.99
C VAL A 124 -10.52 1.69 -5.16
N TRP A 125 -11.25 0.64 -5.53
CA TRP A 125 -11.05 -0.69 -4.97
C TRP A 125 -9.81 -1.36 -5.57
N THR A 126 -8.98 -1.96 -4.72
CA THR A 126 -7.77 -2.67 -5.12
C THR A 126 -7.46 -3.83 -4.17
N TYR A 127 -6.40 -4.58 -4.45
CA TYR A 127 -5.91 -5.63 -3.57
C TYR A 127 -5.02 -5.07 -2.45
N GLY A 128 -5.09 -5.66 -1.27
CA GLY A 128 -4.48 -5.21 -0.01
C GLY A 128 -2.98 -4.94 -0.02
N GLY A 129 -2.25 -5.52 -0.98
CA GLY A 129 -0.81 -5.40 -1.08
C GLY A 129 -0.08 -6.26 -0.04
N ALA A 130 1.10 -5.82 0.39
CA ALA A 130 2.04 -6.66 1.12
C ALA A 130 1.73 -6.86 2.63
N PHE A 131 0.95 -5.96 3.25
CA PHE A 131 0.67 -5.99 4.69
C PHE A 131 -0.75 -6.49 5.03
N GLN A 132 -1.61 -6.70 4.05
CA GLN A 132 -2.99 -7.13 4.27
C GLN A 132 -3.52 -7.92 3.07
N VAL A 133 -4.50 -8.79 3.33
CA VAL A 133 -5.13 -9.64 2.31
C VAL A 133 -6.53 -9.17 1.99
N GLY A 134 -6.98 -9.50 0.77
CA GLY A 134 -8.33 -9.18 0.30
C GLY A 134 -8.45 -7.81 -0.35
N THR A 135 -9.71 -7.43 -0.60
CA THR A 135 -10.09 -6.20 -1.31
C THR A 135 -10.17 -5.03 -0.33
N ILE A 136 -9.55 -3.93 -0.69
CA ILE A 136 -9.42 -2.72 0.12
C ILE A 136 -9.80 -1.49 -0.68
N PHE A 137 -10.16 -0.40 0.02
CA PHE A 137 -10.39 0.89 -0.60
C PHE A 137 -9.13 1.74 -0.49
N ALA A 138 -8.65 2.22 -1.62
CA ALA A 138 -7.42 2.97 -1.76
C ALA A 138 -7.74 4.42 -2.15
N ILE A 139 -7.54 5.36 -1.23
CA ILE A 139 -7.75 6.79 -1.41
C ILE A 139 -6.41 7.43 -1.77
N SER A 140 -6.31 8.03 -2.95
CA SER A 140 -5.06 8.57 -3.50
C SER A 140 -5.09 10.08 -3.63
N ALA A 141 -3.93 10.70 -3.41
CA ALA A 141 -3.69 12.12 -3.65
C ALA A 141 -2.31 12.35 -4.26
N SER A 142 -2.18 13.32 -5.17
CA SER A 142 -0.90 13.74 -5.72
C SER A 142 -0.12 14.55 -4.70
N VAL A 143 1.10 14.14 -4.37
CA VAL A 143 1.87 14.74 -3.27
C VAL A 143 2.90 15.76 -3.79
N PRO A 144 2.96 16.96 -3.19
CA PRO A 144 4.01 17.93 -3.46
C PRO A 144 5.43 17.42 -3.15
N ARG A 145 6.41 17.85 -3.97
CA ARG A 145 7.81 17.42 -3.86
C ARG A 145 8.45 17.74 -2.51
N ASP A 146 8.06 18.84 -1.87
CA ASP A 146 8.60 19.27 -0.57
C ASP A 146 8.17 18.34 0.58
N GLU A 147 6.93 17.82 0.54
CA GLU A 147 6.48 16.81 1.50
C GLU A 147 7.23 15.48 1.31
N LEU A 148 7.43 15.06 0.05
CA LEU A 148 8.25 13.88 -0.26
C LEU A 148 9.68 14.02 0.27
N ALA A 149 10.31 15.18 0.02
CA ALA A 149 11.66 15.48 0.49
C ALA A 149 11.73 15.46 2.03
N TYR A 150 10.69 15.98 2.70
CA TYR A 150 10.61 15.90 4.16
C TYR A 150 10.49 14.45 4.64
N TRP A 151 9.58 13.64 4.09
CA TRP A 151 9.42 12.25 4.50
C TRP A 151 10.67 11.41 4.25
N ALA A 152 11.43 11.71 3.19
CA ALA A 152 12.73 11.09 2.94
C ALA A 152 13.85 11.57 3.89
N SER A 153 13.70 12.72 4.55
CA SER A 153 14.74 13.31 5.40
C SER A 153 14.92 12.59 6.74
N ASP A 154 15.98 12.92 7.48
CA ASP A 154 16.19 12.38 8.82
C ASP A 154 15.24 13.00 9.86
N ALA A 155 14.71 14.20 9.57
CA ALA A 155 13.79 14.92 10.45
C ALA A 155 12.39 14.28 10.53
N SER A 156 12.03 13.42 9.58
CA SER A 156 10.74 12.70 9.58
C SER A 156 10.77 11.41 10.41
N ARG A 157 11.95 10.88 10.72
CA ARG A 157 12.10 9.56 11.36
C ARG A 157 11.39 9.53 12.71
N GLY A 158 10.48 8.57 12.90
CA GLY A 158 9.68 8.41 14.11
C GLY A 158 8.58 9.46 14.30
N GLN A 159 8.42 10.41 13.37
CA GLN A 159 7.32 11.37 13.41
C GLN A 159 6.00 10.70 13.04
N THR A 160 4.91 11.22 13.57
CA THR A 160 3.57 10.78 13.18
C THR A 160 3.14 11.52 11.92
N LEU A 161 2.75 10.75 10.89
CA LEU A 161 2.00 11.22 9.74
C LEU A 161 0.52 10.92 9.99
N THR A 162 -0.31 11.96 10.04
CA THR A 162 -1.77 11.83 10.16
C THR A 162 -2.43 12.25 8.87
N LEU A 163 -3.34 11.41 8.39
CA LEU A 163 -4.20 11.67 7.24
C LEU A 163 -5.63 11.82 7.74
N LEU A 164 -6.32 12.88 7.33
CA LEU A 164 -7.71 13.15 7.65
C LEU A 164 -8.48 13.39 6.35
N LEU A 165 -9.31 12.43 5.96
CA LEU A 165 -10.22 12.61 4.84
C LEU A 165 -11.49 13.30 5.35
N ALA A 166 -11.80 14.45 4.76
CA ALA A 166 -13.05 15.15 5.05
C ALA A 166 -14.25 14.25 4.71
N PRO A 167 -15.33 14.31 5.50
CA PRO A 167 -16.54 13.56 5.19
C PRO A 167 -17.20 14.05 3.90
N ALA A 168 -17.87 13.15 3.17
CA ALA A 168 -18.68 13.52 2.01
C ALA A 168 -19.96 14.28 2.40
N THR A 169 -20.45 14.07 3.62
CA THR A 169 -21.63 14.75 4.16
C THR A 169 -21.23 15.76 5.24
N GLU A 170 -21.75 16.96 5.16
CA GLU A 170 -21.52 18.01 6.14
C GLU A 170 -21.92 17.56 7.56
N GLY A 171 -21.06 17.83 8.54
CA GLY A 171 -21.29 17.47 9.95
C GLY A 171 -20.96 16.02 10.32
N ALA A 172 -20.63 15.15 9.36
CA ALA A 172 -20.18 13.79 9.67
C ALA A 172 -18.73 13.77 10.19
N LYS A 173 -18.31 12.63 10.75
CA LYS A 173 -16.94 12.45 11.27
C LYS A 173 -15.96 12.24 10.10
N PRO A 174 -14.71 12.76 10.17
CA PRO A 174 -13.69 12.45 9.17
C PRO A 174 -13.14 11.04 9.36
N LEU A 175 -12.67 10.42 8.26
CA LEU A 175 -11.83 9.23 8.33
C LEU A 175 -10.41 9.67 8.70
N LYS A 176 -9.87 9.09 9.77
CA LYS A 176 -8.51 9.37 10.24
C LYS A 176 -7.62 8.16 10.03
N ALA A 177 -6.39 8.38 9.58
CA ALA A 177 -5.33 7.39 9.62
C ALA A 177 -4.05 7.98 10.24
N SER A 178 -3.28 7.17 10.94
CA SER A 178 -2.06 7.57 11.63
C SER A 178 -0.96 6.55 11.43
N PHE A 179 0.20 7.05 11.02
CA PHE A 179 1.39 6.24 10.70
C PHE A 179 2.58 6.81 11.45
N THR A 180 3.31 5.96 12.18
CA THR A 180 4.64 6.35 12.66
C THR A 180 5.62 6.14 11.52
N LEU A 181 6.26 7.22 11.06
CA LEU A 181 7.22 7.15 9.97
C LEU A 181 8.44 6.31 10.40
N PRO A 182 8.84 5.30 9.61
CA PRO A 182 9.95 4.40 9.93
C PRO A 182 11.25 5.13 10.27
N ALA A 183 12.05 4.53 11.17
CA ALA A 183 13.38 5.07 11.50
C ALA A 183 14.38 4.93 10.33
N ASN A 184 14.14 3.96 9.44
CA ASN A 184 14.93 3.73 8.24
C ASN A 184 14.14 4.18 7.01
N ASN A 185 14.58 5.28 6.39
CA ASN A 185 13.94 5.87 5.21
C ASN A 185 14.47 5.34 3.88
N ASN A 186 15.36 4.34 3.86
CA ASN A 186 16.00 3.88 2.62
C ASN A 186 14.97 3.37 1.59
N GLY A 187 13.99 2.57 2.02
CA GLY A 187 12.94 2.08 1.12
C GLY A 187 12.16 3.20 0.45
N LEU A 188 11.75 4.21 1.23
CA LEU A 188 11.08 5.41 0.71
C LEU A 188 11.99 6.22 -0.21
N LYS A 189 13.24 6.49 0.21
CA LYS A 189 14.23 7.23 -0.60
C LYS A 189 14.41 6.60 -1.98
N THR A 190 14.55 5.28 -2.03
CA THR A 190 14.68 4.56 -3.29
C THR A 190 13.43 4.71 -4.16
N ALA A 191 12.24 4.61 -3.57
CA ALA A 191 10.99 4.72 -4.32
C ALA A 191 10.79 6.11 -4.93
N ILE A 192 11.09 7.19 -4.18
CA ILE A 192 10.72 8.56 -4.59
C ILE A 192 11.86 9.32 -5.28
N LEU A 193 13.08 8.76 -5.33
CA LEU A 193 14.24 9.42 -5.94
C LEU A 193 13.94 10.03 -7.32
N PRO A 194 13.25 9.33 -8.25
CA PRO A 194 12.94 9.91 -9.56
C PRO A 194 12.04 11.16 -9.50
N CYS A 195 11.15 11.24 -8.50
CA CYS A 195 10.24 12.36 -8.30
C CYS A 195 10.88 13.54 -7.55
N LEU A 196 12.06 13.33 -6.96
CA LEU A 196 12.86 14.41 -6.35
C LEU A 196 13.82 15.08 -7.35
N GLY A 197 14.00 14.55 -8.57
CA GLY A 197 14.91 15.11 -9.57
C GLY A 197 16.40 14.94 -9.25
N PRO A 198 17.32 15.37 -10.16
CA PRO A 198 18.77 15.18 -10.03
C PRO A 198 19.42 15.91 -8.86
N ASP A 199 18.67 16.75 -8.16
CA ASP A 199 19.13 17.52 -7.02
C ASP A 199 18.07 17.43 -5.93
N GLY A 200 18.27 16.61 -4.90
CA GLY A 200 17.60 16.75 -3.61
C GLY A 200 17.90 18.08 -2.90
N THR A 201 18.24 19.10 -3.67
CA THR A 201 18.79 20.40 -3.32
C THR A 201 17.82 21.46 -3.83
N THR A 202 17.22 22.14 -2.86
CA THR A 202 16.36 23.30 -3.00
C THR A 202 16.95 24.32 -3.98
N THR A 203 16.38 24.48 -5.17
CA THR A 203 16.55 25.73 -5.92
C THR A 203 15.67 26.78 -5.25
N ARG A 204 16.34 27.71 -4.59
CA ARG A 204 15.84 28.88 -3.89
C ARG A 204 15.29 29.94 -4.85
#